data_AF-A0A7J7D0S1-F1
#
_entry.id   AF-A0A7J7D0S1-F1
#
_cell.length_a   1.000
_cell.length_b   1.000
_cell.length_c   1.000
_cell.angle_alpha   90.00
_cell.angle_beta   90.00
_cell.angle_gamma   90.00
#
_symmetry.space_group_name_H-M   'P 1'
#
loop_
_entity.id
_entity.type
_entity.pdbx_description
1 polymer ?
#
loop_
_entity_poly.entity_id
_entity_poly.type
_entity_poly.pdbx_seq_one_letter_code
_entity_poly.pdbx_strand_id
1 'polypeptide(L)'
;MEEYGFCDKTFNQNLKGPTADYVDLTLITIEQSLLNASNTNTYIERLGRSTKPGALKNALIECNNVYNSIMQSFRNANMYYKQKNYNAMIMSESVTPRLIESCITCFLTPPLHPMGPLETMNRQMRMLCSMALVTGHQLQSKKLK
;
A
#
# COMPACT_ATOMS: atom_id res chain seq x y z
N MET A 1 13.98 0.17 -13.12
CA MET A 1 13.74 -1.15 -13.75
C MET A 1 12.93 -2.06 -12.82
N GLU A 2 13.27 -2.16 -11.54
CA GLU A 2 12.54 -2.98 -10.57
C GLU A 2 11.08 -2.54 -10.33
N GLU A 3 10.82 -1.23 -10.28
CA GLU A 3 9.46 -0.67 -10.12
C GLU A 3 8.57 -0.98 -11.33
N TYR A 4 9.13 -0.89 -12.55
CA TYR A 4 8.42 -1.28 -13.77
C TYR A 4 8.11 -2.77 -13.77
N GLY A 5 9.07 -3.63 -13.44
CA GLY A 5 8.87 -5.08 -13.37
C GLY A 5 7.85 -5.49 -12.31
N PHE A 6 7.82 -4.81 -11.16
CA PHE A 6 6.79 -5.02 -10.14
C PHE A 6 5.40 -4.63 -10.67
N CYS A 7 5.28 -3.42 -11.23
CA CYS A 7 4.02 -2.91 -11.77
C CYS A 7 3.45 -3.81 -12.88
N ASP A 8 4.29 -4.15 -13.87
CA ASP A 8 3.93 -5.03 -14.99
C ASP A 8 3.45 -6.40 -14.48
N LYS A 9 4.21 -7.02 -13.57
CA LYS A 9 3.84 -8.30 -12.97
C LYS A 9 2.53 -8.20 -12.20
N THR A 10 2.34 -7.16 -11.39
CA THR A 10 1.12 -6.96 -10.59
C THR A 10 -0.11 -6.86 -11.50
N PHE A 11 -0.03 -6.12 -12.61
CA PHE A 11 -1.15 -6.08 -13.54
C PHE A 11 -1.35 -7.40 -14.28
N ASN A 12 -0.32 -7.94 -14.92
CA ASN A 12 -0.43 -9.16 -15.72
C ASN A 12 -0.94 -10.37 -14.93
N GLN A 13 -0.67 -10.44 -13.63
CA GLN A 13 -1.17 -11.52 -12.76
C GLN A 13 -2.63 -11.35 -12.31
N ASN A 14 -3.20 -10.15 -12.42
CA ASN A 14 -4.51 -9.83 -11.86
C ASN A 14 -5.52 -9.34 -12.91
N LEU A 15 -5.10 -9.18 -14.17
CA LEU A 15 -6.01 -8.90 -15.28
C LEU A 15 -6.95 -10.09 -15.53
N LYS A 16 -8.24 -9.78 -15.72
CA LYS A 16 -9.29 -10.78 -16.00
C LYS A 16 -9.50 -11.03 -17.50
N GLY A 17 -8.79 -10.29 -18.36
CA GLY A 17 -8.92 -10.36 -19.81
C GLY A 17 -7.70 -9.76 -20.52
N PRO A 18 -7.67 -9.84 -21.86
CA PRO A 18 -6.52 -9.39 -22.66
C PRO A 18 -6.38 -7.86 -22.72
N THR A 19 -7.42 -7.12 -22.31
CA THR A 19 -7.45 -5.67 -22.29
C THR A 19 -7.91 -5.17 -20.94
N ALA A 20 -7.40 -4.02 -20.51
CA ALA A 20 -7.78 -3.36 -19.28
C ALA A 20 -7.97 -1.87 -19.55
N ASP A 21 -9.01 -1.27 -18.98
CA ASP A 21 -9.11 0.18 -18.92
C ASP A 21 -8.64 0.71 -17.56
N TYR A 22 -8.71 2.02 -17.35
CA TYR A 22 -8.31 2.60 -16.07
C TYR A 22 -9.30 2.29 -14.93
N VAL A 23 -10.51 1.82 -15.22
CA VAL A 23 -11.44 1.31 -14.20
C VAL A 23 -10.87 0.00 -13.65
N ASP A 24 -10.53 -0.94 -14.54
CA ASP A 24 -9.93 -2.23 -14.17
C ASP A 24 -8.59 -2.08 -13.46
N LEU A 25 -7.69 -1.26 -14.01
CA LEU A 25 -6.35 -1.05 -13.43
C LEU A 25 -6.43 -0.40 -12.04
N THR A 26 -7.35 0.54 -11.84
CA THR A 26 -7.55 1.18 -10.53
C THR A 26 -8.05 0.17 -9.49
N LEU A 27 -9.01 -0.67 -9.86
CA LEU A 27 -9.51 -1.72 -8.96
C LEU A 27 -8.40 -2.69 -8.57
N ILE A 28 -7.59 -3.15 -9.53
CA ILE A 28 -6.46 -4.04 -9.26
C ILE A 28 -5.51 -3.38 -8.25
N THR A 29 -5.15 -2.11 -8.44
CA THR A 29 -4.24 -1.43 -7.51
C THR A 29 -4.81 -1.30 -6.11
N ILE A 30 -6.12 -1.06 -5.96
CA ILE A 30 -6.79 -1.01 -4.65
C ILE A 30 -6.76 -2.40 -3.98
N GLU A 31 -7.13 -3.45 -4.71
CA GLU A 31 -7.17 -4.82 -4.19
C GLU A 31 -5.79 -5.33 -3.77
N GLN A 32 -4.77 -5.09 -4.61
CA GLN A 32 -3.40 -5.51 -4.30
C GLN A 32 -2.79 -4.70 -3.16
N SER A 33 -3.13 -3.41 -3.04
CA SER A 33 -2.76 -2.57 -1.89
C SER A 33 -3.35 -3.10 -0.59
N LEU A 34 -4.64 -3.47 -0.58
CA LEU A 34 -5.28 -4.08 0.59
C LEU A 34 -4.64 -5.41 0.98
N LEU A 35 -4.38 -6.27 0.00
CA LEU A 35 -3.76 -7.57 0.23
C LEU A 35 -2.35 -7.42 0.80
N ASN A 36 -1.52 -6.56 0.20
CA ASN A 36 -0.17 -6.32 0.67
C ASN A 36 -0.16 -5.70 2.08
N ALA A 37 -1.02 -4.70 2.33
CA ALA A 37 -1.13 -4.08 3.64
C ALA A 37 -1.57 -5.08 4.72
N SER A 38 -2.56 -5.94 4.42
CA SER A 38 -3.03 -6.99 5.33
C SER A 38 -1.94 -8.03 5.64
N ASN A 39 -1.20 -8.47 4.62
CA ASN A 39 -0.10 -9.42 4.79
C ASN A 39 1.04 -8.82 5.61
N THR A 40 1.38 -7.55 5.37
CA THR A 40 2.42 -6.85 6.13
C THR A 40 2.00 -6.62 7.57
N ASN A 41 0.76 -6.20 7.81
CA ASN A 41 0.22 -6.05 9.16
C ASN A 41 0.30 -7.38 9.93
N THR A 42 -0.11 -8.49 9.30
CA THR A 42 -0.02 -9.85 9.89
C THR A 42 1.42 -10.23 10.24
N TYR A 43 2.38 -9.90 9.37
CA TYR A 43 3.80 -10.14 9.63
C TYR A 43 4.29 -9.34 10.84
N ILE A 44 3.97 -8.04 10.90
CA ILE A 44 4.33 -7.14 12.00
C ILE A 44 3.77 -7.66 13.32
N GLU A 45 2.50 -8.10 13.35
CA GLU A 45 1.88 -8.66 14.55
C GLU A 45 2.61 -9.91 15.06
N ARG A 46 2.94 -10.83 14.15
CA ARG A 46 3.66 -12.08 14.50
C ARG A 46 5.05 -11.78 15.03
N LEU A 47 5.79 -10.91 14.36
CA LEU A 47 7.12 -10.48 14.80
C LEU A 47 7.03 -9.76 16.15
N GLY A 48 6.04 -8.88 16.32
CA GLY A 48 5.76 -8.18 17.56
C GLY A 48 5.53 -9.15 18.72
N ARG A 49 4.73 -10.21 18.56
CA ARG A 49 4.44 -11.18 19.63
C ARG A 49 5.68 -11.91 20.18
N SER A 50 6.69 -12.13 19.34
CA SER A 50 7.95 -12.79 19.73
C SER A 50 9.06 -11.82 20.17
N THR A 51 8.85 -10.51 19.99
CA THR A 51 9.83 -9.48 20.32
C THR A 51 9.71 -9.05 21.78
N LYS A 52 10.85 -9.05 22.50
CA LYS A 52 10.94 -8.54 23.89
C LYS A 52 10.60 -7.05 23.97
N PRO A 53 10.08 -6.55 25.10
CA PRO A 53 9.86 -5.12 25.30
C PRO A 53 11.12 -4.29 25.02
N GLY A 54 10.97 -3.15 24.35
CA GLY A 54 12.08 -2.28 23.97
C GLY A 54 11.80 -1.51 22.69
N ALA A 55 12.83 -0.82 22.17
CA ALA A 55 12.72 0.04 21.00
C ALA A 55 12.16 -0.70 19.77
N LEU A 56 12.57 -1.95 19.52
CA LEU A 56 12.08 -2.75 18.40
C LEU A 56 10.58 -3.06 18.54
N LYS A 57 10.13 -3.44 19.74
CA LYS A 57 8.71 -3.70 19.99
C LYS A 57 7.86 -2.43 19.77
N ASN A 58 8.36 -1.27 20.19
CA ASN A 58 7.67 0.01 20.00
C ASN A 58 7.59 0.39 18.52
N ALA A 59 8.68 0.25 17.77
CA ALA A 59 8.70 0.49 16.32
C ALA A 59 7.72 -0.44 15.57
N LEU A 60 7.62 -1.72 15.98
CA LEU A 60 6.65 -2.66 15.41
C LEU A 60 5.20 -2.27 15.74
N ILE A 61 4.91 -1.76 16.94
CA ILE A 61 3.58 -1.25 17.30
C ILE A 61 3.23 -0.03 16.44
N GLU A 62 4.16 0.89 16.24
CA GLU A 62 3.97 2.05 15.38
C GLU A 62 3.69 1.65 13.93
N CYS A 63 4.50 0.75 13.36
CA CYS A 63 4.26 0.20 12.02
C CYS A 63 2.91 -0.53 11.92
N ASN A 64 2.49 -1.26 12.95
CA ASN A 64 1.18 -1.91 12.96
C ASN A 64 0.05 -0.89 12.86
N ASN A 65 0.13 0.20 13.64
CA ASN A 65 -0.84 1.30 13.57
C ASN A 65 -0.87 1.94 12.18
N VAL A 66 0.31 2.20 11.60
CA VAL A 66 0.45 2.69 10.22
C VAL A 66 -0.24 1.78 9.22
N TYR A 67 0.02 0.47 9.27
CA TYR A 67 -0.58 -0.48 8.33
C TYR A 67 -2.09 -0.62 8.51
N ASN A 68 -2.60 -0.52 9.74
CA ASN A 68 -4.04 -0.41 9.99
C ASN A 68 -4.64 0.84 9.34
N SER A 69 -3.97 1.99 9.43
CA SER A 69 -4.41 3.23 8.76
C SER A 69 -4.38 3.10 7.23
N ILE A 70 -3.34 2.49 6.66
CA ILE A 70 -3.25 2.23 5.21
C ILE A 70 -4.39 1.31 4.75
N MET A 71 -4.66 0.23 5.49
CA MET A 71 -5.78 -0.66 5.20
C MET A 71 -7.12 0.09 5.22
N GLN A 72 -7.33 0.99 6.20
CA GLN A 72 -8.53 1.82 6.25
C GLN A 72 -8.63 2.78 5.05
N SER A 73 -7.52 3.43 4.68
CA SER A 73 -7.45 4.29 3.50
C SER A 73 -7.88 3.56 2.23
N PHE A 74 -7.35 2.35 1.98
CA PHE A 74 -7.72 1.59 0.79
C PHE A 74 -9.12 0.96 0.87
N ARG A 75 -9.65 0.68 2.07
CA ARG A 75 -11.07 0.30 2.23
C ARG A 75 -12.00 1.46 1.85
N ASN A 76 -11.66 2.68 2.27
CA ASN A 76 -12.38 3.88 1.89
C ASN A 76 -12.25 4.13 0.38
N ALA A 77 -11.05 3.99 -0.19
CA ALA A 77 -10.82 4.10 -1.62
C ALA A 77 -11.70 3.12 -2.42
N ASN A 78 -11.76 1.85 -2.01
CA ASN A 78 -12.64 0.85 -2.63
C ASN A 78 -14.13 1.23 -2.54
N MET A 79 -14.57 1.75 -1.39
CA MET A 79 -15.94 2.24 -1.23
C MET A 79 -16.25 3.39 -2.19
N TYR A 80 -15.37 4.40 -2.26
CA TYR A 80 -15.54 5.55 -3.15
C TYR A 80 -15.44 5.17 -4.64
N TYR A 81 -14.55 4.23 -4.97
CA TYR A 81 -14.45 3.63 -6.31
C TYR A 81 -15.79 3.03 -6.75
N LYS A 82 -16.44 2.22 -5.90
CA LYS A 82 -17.77 1.63 -6.16
C LYS A 82 -18.86 2.68 -6.35
N GLN A 83 -18.75 3.81 -5.66
CA GLN A 83 -19.64 4.97 -5.79
C GLN A 83 -19.30 5.85 -7.00
N LYS A 84 -18.24 5.53 -7.76
CA LYS A 84 -17.69 6.35 -8.85
C LYS A 84 -17.24 7.75 -8.39
N ASN A 85 -16.98 7.93 -7.08
CA ASN A 85 -16.46 9.15 -6.51
C ASN A 85 -14.93 9.11 -6.51
N TYR A 86 -14.34 9.28 -7.69
CA TYR A 86 -12.88 9.13 -7.87
C TYR A 86 -12.07 10.22 -7.16
N ASN A 87 -12.65 11.40 -6.93
CA ASN A 87 -12.00 12.46 -6.14
C ASN A 87 -11.77 12.00 -4.70
N ALA A 88 -12.82 11.48 -4.05
CA ALA A 88 -12.73 10.99 -2.68
C ALA A 88 -11.86 9.72 -2.56
N MET A 89 -11.88 8.88 -3.59
CA MET A 89 -10.99 7.73 -3.72
C MET A 89 -9.51 8.16 -3.71
N ILE A 90 -9.10 9.05 -4.62
CA ILE A 90 -7.72 9.55 -4.73
C ILE A 90 -7.30 10.25 -3.43
N MET A 91 -8.16 11.07 -2.83
CA MET A 91 -7.87 11.71 -1.54
C MET A 91 -7.58 10.68 -0.45
N SER A 92 -8.35 9.57 -0.41
CA SER A 92 -8.14 8.49 0.57
C SER A 92 -6.81 7.75 0.36
N GLU A 93 -6.35 7.62 -0.89
CA GLU A 93 -5.07 7.00 -1.23
C GLU A 93 -3.87 7.94 -1.01
N SER A 94 -4.05 9.24 -1.23
CA SER A 94 -2.97 10.24 -1.24
C SER A 94 -2.21 10.38 0.08
N VAL A 95 -2.83 9.99 1.20
CA VAL A 95 -2.20 10.02 2.52
C VAL A 95 -1.27 8.83 2.77
N THR A 96 -1.45 7.73 2.03
CA THR A 96 -0.77 6.46 2.30
C THR A 96 0.75 6.47 2.12
N PRO A 97 1.35 7.18 1.14
CA PRO A 97 2.81 7.23 1.02
C PRO A 97 3.49 7.81 2.27
N ARG A 98 2.92 8.89 2.84
CA ARG A 98 3.44 9.53 4.04
C ARG A 98 3.30 8.65 5.28
N LEU A 99 2.21 7.89 5.37
CA LEU A 99 2.02 6.91 6.45
C LEU A 99 3.10 5.81 6.39
N ILE A 100 3.40 5.28 5.21
CA ILE A 100 4.44 4.24 5.08
C ILE A 100 5.81 4.79 5.47
N GLU A 101 6.11 6.04 5.11
CA GLU A 101 7.36 6.69 5.46
C GLU A 101 7.58 6.73 6.97
N SER A 102 6.56 7.03 7.78
CA SER A 102 6.71 7.04 9.24
C SER A 102 7.14 5.67 9.77
N CYS A 103 6.53 4.58 9.29
CA CYS A 103 6.95 3.22 9.65
C CYS A 103 8.41 2.92 9.25
N ILE A 104 8.86 3.36 8.07
CA ILE A 104 10.25 3.15 7.61
C ILE A 104 11.24 3.91 8.49
N THR A 105 10.92 5.16 8.85
CA THR A 105 11.83 6.03 9.59
C THR A 105 12.20 5.48 10.98
N CYS A 106 11.32 4.71 11.62
CA CYS A 106 11.58 4.06 12.90
C CYS A 106 12.79 3.09 12.88
N PHE A 107 13.21 2.62 11.69
CA PHE A 107 14.25 1.61 11.54
C PHE A 107 15.50 2.11 10.81
N LEU A 108 15.61 3.42 10.53
CA LEU A 108 16.78 3.99 9.86
C LEU A 108 17.99 4.13 10.79
N THR A 109 17.81 4.04 12.11
CA THR A 109 18.89 4.22 13.10
C THR A 109 19.22 2.93 13.85
N PRO A 110 20.51 2.59 14.07
CA PRO A 110 20.92 1.52 14.97
C PRO A 110 20.33 1.70 16.39
N PRO A 111 19.98 0.61 17.10
CA PRO A 111 20.21 -0.81 16.77
C PRO A 111 19.07 -1.46 15.96
N LEU A 112 18.11 -0.67 15.44
CA LEU A 112 16.90 -1.19 14.80
C LEU A 112 17.10 -1.59 13.33
N HIS A 113 18.24 -1.21 12.76
CA HIS A 113 18.65 -1.63 11.42
C HIS A 113 19.43 -2.96 11.48
N PRO A 114 19.19 -3.92 10.55
CA PRO A 114 18.27 -3.87 9.40
C PRO A 114 16.84 -4.34 9.71
N MET A 115 15.86 -3.84 8.93
CA MET A 115 14.43 -4.18 9.01
C MET A 115 14.09 -5.63 8.63
N GLY A 116 15.03 -6.35 8.01
CA GLY A 116 14.79 -7.70 7.49
C GLY A 116 13.68 -7.69 6.42
N PRO A 117 12.76 -8.67 6.42
CA PRO A 117 11.68 -8.77 5.43
C PRO A 117 10.78 -7.52 5.33
N LEU A 118 10.65 -6.73 6.40
CA LEU A 118 9.82 -5.52 6.40
C LEU A 118 10.29 -4.47 5.41
N GLU A 119 11.58 -4.41 5.10
CA GLU A 119 12.11 -3.46 4.13
C GLU A 119 11.48 -3.68 2.75
N THR A 120 11.49 -4.93 2.30
CA THR A 120 10.89 -5.33 1.01
C THR A 120 9.38 -5.13 1.03
N MET A 121 8.70 -5.47 2.13
CA MET A 121 7.24 -5.29 2.25
C MET A 121 6.85 -3.81 2.19
N ASN A 122 7.54 -2.95 2.94
CA ASN A 122 7.35 -1.49 2.91
C ASN A 122 7.63 -0.92 1.52
N ARG A 123 8.65 -1.43 0.83
CA ARG A 123 8.98 -1.01 -0.54
C ARG A 123 7.87 -1.40 -1.52
N GLN A 124 7.37 -2.63 -1.47
CA GLN A 124 6.25 -3.07 -2.31
C GLN A 124 4.99 -2.26 -2.05
N MET A 125 4.70 -1.95 -0.79
CA MET A 125 3.57 -1.11 -0.43
C MET A 125 3.69 0.30 -1.02
N ARG A 126 4.88 0.91 -1.00
CA ARG A 126 5.11 2.22 -1.66
C ARG A 126 4.84 2.16 -3.16
N MET A 127 5.32 1.12 -3.85
CA MET A 127 5.06 0.93 -5.28
C MET A 127 3.55 0.80 -5.56
N LEU A 128 2.83 0.02 -4.75
CA LEU A 128 1.37 -0.13 -4.87
C LEU A 128 0.62 1.19 -4.65
N CYS A 129 1.01 1.99 -3.66
CA CYS A 129 0.46 3.33 -3.45
C CYS A 129 0.67 4.25 -4.66
N SER A 130 1.87 4.25 -5.22
CA SER A 130 2.17 5.03 -6.43
C SER A 130 1.34 4.56 -7.62
N MET A 131 1.22 3.24 -7.81
CA MET A 131 0.39 2.67 -8.88
C MET A 131 -1.07 3.09 -8.72
N ALA A 132 -1.64 3.01 -7.52
CA ALA A 132 -3.02 3.39 -7.23
C ALA A 132 -3.31 4.87 -7.53
N LEU A 133 -2.41 5.77 -7.12
CA LEU A 133 -2.55 7.19 -7.42
C LEU A 133 -2.49 7.48 -8.91
N VAL A 134 -1.55 6.84 -9.63
CA VAL A 134 -1.42 7.02 -11.08
C VAL A 134 -2.67 6.52 -11.81
N THR A 135 -3.14 5.31 -11.53
CA THR A 135 -4.34 4.75 -12.18
C THR A 135 -5.59 5.56 -11.82
N GLY A 136 -5.73 5.97 -10.56
CA GLY A 136 -6.82 6.82 -10.07
C GLY A 136 -6.88 8.17 -10.78
N HIS A 137 -5.77 8.89 -10.90
CA HIS A 137 -5.72 10.16 -11.63
C HIS A 137 -6.01 10.00 -13.12
N GLN A 138 -5.53 8.93 -13.75
CA GLN A 138 -5.85 8.64 -15.16
C GLN A 138 -7.34 8.37 -15.34
N LEU A 139 -7.95 7.57 -14.44
CA LEU A 139 -9.38 7.30 -14.43
C LEU A 139 -10.22 8.59 -14.28
N GLN A 140 -9.84 9.47 -13.35
CA GLN A 140 -10.48 10.76 -13.13
C GLN A 140 -10.39 11.66 -14.38
N SER A 141 -9.21 11.74 -15.01
CA SER A 141 -8.98 12.59 -16.18
C SER A 141 -9.78 12.15 -17.42
N LYS A 142 -9.98 10.84 -17.62
CA LYS A 142 -10.78 10.31 -18.73
C LYS A 142 -12.29 10.56 -18.57
N LYS A 143 -12.76 10.77 -17.34
CA LYS A 143 -14.17 11.09 -17.04
C LYS A 143 -14.55 12.54 -17.28
N LEU A 144 -13.56 13.42 -17.39
CA LEU A 144 -13.73 14.87 -17.64
C LEU A 144 -13.68 15.21 -19.13
N LYS A 145 -13.52 14.23 -20.01
CA LYS A 145 -13.60 14.34 -21.47
C LYS A 145 -14.87 13.65 -21.95
#